data_AF-A0A0F9AS03-F1
#
_entry.id   AF-A0A0F9AS03-F1
#
_cell.length_a   1.000
_cell.length_b   1.000
_cell.length_c   1.000
_cell.angle_alpha   90.00
_cell.angle_beta   90.00
_cell.angle_gamma   90.00
#
_symmetry.space_group_name_H-M   'P 1'
#
loop_
_entity.id
_entity.type
_entity.pdbx_description
1 polymer ?
#
loop_
_entity_poly.entity_id
_entity_poly.type
_entity_poly.pdbx_seq_one_letter_code
_entity_poly.pdbx_strand_id
1 'polypeptide(L)'
;FNCRRKMKKLIIFITLSILSLLYPYAASGETRNIELRAERYSYTPNIITVNKGDIIRLKLISTDVTHGFYLDGYEINFFARPGENKEVVIKADRTGRFVFRCSNTCGEFHPYMIGLLKVEPNRLYFFGVYFSIILGIGAVILTIRRKNVGSFKLFGLIPLDWRFELTKYKFVRSLFKSRLFPFVPILINLAIFSALLLAMFTGGFSAGNYNVGIMIVWILWWVLLMLFMVPVVGRFWCMVCPFPMIGDWIQRGKLLVVGSQKSRGLNKRWPKKWNNLWPLVILFFMTTWFSGFFTVRPLASFILLGGIILGAILFSLFFQKRSFCLYACPVSGFQGLYANFSLCEVRVKDPNICKNNTPKTCAVGSEKGYGCPWMELPYDMNRNTYCGLCLECFKTCPYDNMAFNVRPSGADFMAERRRTDELYNRRGTDEAFKALTMIGIFFSFFIAFQGPFGTIKDNIRAVTPGGYLTYILEATTVDFLLIPV
;
A
#
# COMPACT_ATOMS: atom_id res chain seq x y z
N PHE A 1 -39.88 12.37 18.61
CA PHE A 1 -39.63 11.80 19.97
C PHE A 1 -38.85 10.48 20.01
N ASN A 2 -38.96 9.59 19.00
CA ASN A 2 -38.36 8.25 19.06
C ASN A 2 -36.81 8.21 18.92
N CYS A 3 -36.20 9.15 18.18
CA CYS A 3 -34.74 9.21 17.97
C CYS A 3 -33.95 9.64 19.23
N ARG A 4 -34.42 10.65 19.97
CA ARG A 4 -33.78 11.11 21.23
C ARG A 4 -33.79 10.03 22.32
N ARG A 5 -34.84 9.21 22.39
CA ARG A 5 -34.97 8.13 23.38
C ARG A 5 -34.04 6.95 23.06
N LYS A 6 -33.89 6.59 21.77
CA LYS A 6 -32.89 5.61 21.30
C LYS A 6 -31.45 6.07 21.53
N MET A 7 -31.14 7.35 21.26
CA MET A 7 -29.83 7.94 21.55
C MET A 7 -29.47 7.91 23.04
N LYS A 8 -30.41 8.27 23.93
CA LYS A 8 -30.17 8.20 25.39
C LYS A 8 -29.88 6.77 25.86
N LYS A 9 -30.60 5.77 25.35
CA LYS A 9 -30.34 4.36 25.66
C LYS A 9 -28.96 3.90 25.18
N LEU A 10 -28.54 4.31 23.99
CA LEU A 10 -27.22 4.00 23.44
C LEU A 10 -26.09 4.62 24.28
N ILE A 11 -26.25 5.89 24.68
CA ILE A 11 -25.28 6.58 25.54
C ILE A 11 -25.17 5.87 26.89
N ILE A 12 -26.31 5.52 27.51
CA ILE A 12 -26.34 4.78 28.79
C ILE A 12 -25.62 3.42 28.66
N PHE A 13 -25.88 2.68 27.58
CA PHE A 13 -25.23 1.40 27.32
C PHE A 13 -23.72 1.55 27.15
N ILE A 14 -23.26 2.54 26.37
CA ILE A 14 -21.84 2.84 26.19
C ILE A 14 -21.21 3.24 27.52
N THR A 15 -21.85 4.09 28.33
CA THR A 15 -21.31 4.49 29.65
C THR A 15 -21.24 3.33 30.62
N LEU A 16 -22.23 2.43 30.65
CA LEU A 16 -22.22 1.23 31.50
C LEU A 16 -21.14 0.23 31.06
N SER A 17 -20.94 0.04 29.75
CA SER A 17 -19.84 -0.77 29.22
C SER A 17 -18.45 -0.15 29.45
N ILE A 18 -18.34 1.18 29.49
CA ILE A 18 -17.09 1.85 29.87
C ILE A 18 -16.84 1.70 31.38
N LEU A 19 -17.89 1.73 32.20
CA LEU A 19 -17.79 1.52 33.64
C LEU A 19 -17.33 0.09 33.98
N SER A 20 -17.78 -0.92 33.22
CA SER A 20 -17.34 -2.31 33.41
C SER A 20 -15.86 -2.53 33.05
N LEU A 21 -15.27 -1.69 32.19
CA LEU A 21 -13.83 -1.72 31.90
C LEU A 21 -12.97 -1.20 33.07
N LEU A 22 -13.55 -0.42 33.99
CA LEU A 22 -12.86 0.14 35.15
C LEU A 22 -12.87 -0.79 36.36
N TYR A 23 -13.71 -1.84 36.36
CA TYR A 23 -13.83 -2.76 37.49
C TYR A 23 -12.55 -3.59 37.67
N PRO A 24 -11.93 -3.61 38.87
CA PRO A 24 -10.73 -4.41 39.11
C PRO A 24 -11.06 -5.89 38.94
N TYR A 25 -10.34 -6.55 38.04
CA TYR A 25 -10.46 -7.99 37.83
C TYR A 25 -9.58 -8.70 38.86
N ALA A 26 -10.18 -9.49 39.74
CA ALA A 26 -9.44 -10.34 40.65
C ALA A 26 -8.73 -11.42 39.84
N ALA A 27 -7.40 -11.43 39.87
CA ALA A 27 -6.61 -12.46 39.21
C ALA A 27 -6.66 -13.75 40.06
N SER A 28 -7.52 -14.68 39.69
CA SER A 28 -7.41 -16.08 40.14
C SER A 28 -6.54 -16.81 39.12
N GLY A 29 -5.34 -17.22 39.52
CA GLY A 29 -4.41 -17.92 38.64
C GLY A 29 -4.66 -19.42 38.68
N GLU A 30 -5.10 -19.99 37.58
CA GLU A 30 -5.20 -21.44 37.41
C GLU A 30 -4.02 -21.97 36.60
N THR A 31 -3.65 -23.24 36.84
CA THR A 31 -2.66 -23.92 35.99
C THR A 31 -3.37 -24.49 34.77
N ARG A 32 -2.96 -24.08 33.57
CA ARG A 32 -3.51 -24.54 32.29
C ARG A 32 -2.46 -25.33 31.51
N ASN A 33 -2.75 -26.58 31.21
CA ASN A 33 -1.91 -27.41 30.34
C ASN A 33 -2.39 -27.24 28.90
N ILE A 34 -1.50 -26.82 28.00
CA ILE A 34 -1.84 -26.54 26.60
C ILE A 34 -0.89 -27.31 25.70
N GLU A 35 -1.45 -28.20 24.88
CA GLU A 35 -0.73 -28.79 23.77
C GLU A 35 -0.79 -27.85 22.57
N LEU A 36 0.37 -27.45 22.06
CA LEU A 36 0.53 -26.61 20.89
C LEU A 36 1.19 -27.44 19.78
N ARG A 37 0.39 -27.84 18.80
CA ARG A 37 0.86 -28.56 17.62
C ARG A 37 1.35 -27.56 16.60
N ALA A 38 2.57 -27.74 16.11
CA ALA A 38 3.18 -26.95 15.06
C ALA A 38 3.33 -27.81 13.82
N GLU A 39 2.71 -27.38 12.73
CA GLU A 39 2.71 -28.07 11.44
C GLU A 39 2.61 -27.04 10.30
N ARG A 40 3.30 -27.29 9.18
CA ARG A 40 3.22 -26.55 7.90
C ARG A 40 2.56 -25.15 7.99
N TYR A 41 3.32 -24.19 8.52
CA TYR A 41 2.98 -22.76 8.61
C TYR A 41 1.79 -22.40 9.53
N SER A 42 1.43 -23.28 10.45
CA SER A 42 0.30 -23.10 11.36
C SER A 42 0.59 -23.65 12.75
N TYR A 43 -0.13 -23.08 13.72
CA TYR A 43 -0.18 -23.57 15.09
C TYR A 43 -1.60 -23.97 15.43
N THR A 44 -1.76 -25.09 16.12
CA THR A 44 -3.05 -25.58 16.61
C THR A 44 -2.95 -25.83 18.12
N PRO A 45 -3.67 -25.07 18.96
CA PRO A 45 -4.55 -23.95 18.61
C PRO A 45 -3.77 -22.71 18.15
N ASN A 46 -4.33 -21.94 17.21
CA ASN A 46 -3.73 -20.69 16.75
C ASN A 46 -4.02 -19.50 17.68
N ILE A 47 -5.03 -19.63 18.55
CA ILE A 47 -5.38 -18.65 19.58
C ILE A 47 -5.44 -19.37 20.92
N ILE A 48 -4.61 -18.94 21.86
CA ILE A 48 -4.61 -19.40 23.25
C ILE A 48 -5.27 -18.31 24.09
N THR A 49 -6.39 -18.62 24.75
CA THR A 49 -7.08 -17.65 25.63
C THR A 49 -6.93 -18.06 27.08
N VAL A 50 -6.41 -17.14 27.90
CA VAL A 50 -6.14 -17.33 29.33
C VAL A 50 -6.49 -16.06 30.11
N ASN A 51 -6.58 -16.17 31.43
CA ASN A 51 -6.77 -15.04 32.32
C ASN A 51 -5.42 -14.52 32.85
N LYS A 52 -5.39 -13.23 33.19
CA LYS A 52 -4.27 -12.67 33.95
C LYS A 52 -4.09 -13.44 35.26
N GLY A 53 -2.88 -13.93 35.49
CA GLY A 53 -2.49 -14.71 36.66
C GLY A 53 -2.34 -16.21 36.38
N ASP A 54 -2.85 -16.72 35.25
CA ASP A 54 -2.74 -18.14 34.90
C ASP A 54 -1.29 -18.59 34.70
N ILE A 55 -1.03 -19.84 35.06
CA ILE A 55 0.25 -20.52 34.81
C ILE A 55 0.04 -21.50 33.66
N ILE A 56 0.59 -21.19 32.50
CA ILE A 56 0.47 -22.00 31.29
C ILE A 56 1.62 -23.00 31.25
N ARG A 57 1.34 -24.31 31.28
CA ARG A 57 2.30 -25.35 30.89
C ARG A 57 2.09 -25.65 29.41
N LEU A 58 2.92 -25.06 28.58
CA LEU A 58 2.82 -25.15 27.13
C LEU A 58 3.72 -26.27 26.62
N LYS A 59 3.12 -27.29 26.00
CA LYS A 59 3.82 -28.40 25.35
C LYS A 59 3.82 -28.19 23.84
N LEU A 60 4.97 -27.87 23.27
CA LEU A 60 5.15 -27.75 21.82
C LEU A 60 5.43 -29.11 21.21
N ILE A 61 4.62 -29.48 20.21
CA ILE A 61 4.70 -30.73 19.46
C ILE A 61 4.92 -30.40 17.99
N SER A 62 6.07 -30.77 17.44
CA SER A 62 6.39 -30.61 16.02
C SER A 62 5.99 -31.86 15.24
N THR A 63 5.17 -31.74 14.19
CA THR A 63 4.67 -32.91 13.43
C THR A 63 5.40 -33.17 12.12
N ASP A 64 6.12 -32.19 11.56
CA ASP A 64 6.74 -32.26 10.23
C ASP A 64 8.23 -31.91 10.23
N VAL A 65 8.60 -30.67 10.59
CA VAL A 65 9.98 -30.15 10.61
C VAL A 65 10.29 -29.53 11.97
N THR A 66 11.49 -28.99 12.15
CA THR A 66 11.81 -28.26 13.39
C THR A 66 11.05 -26.93 13.41
N HIS A 67 10.16 -26.77 14.38
CA HIS A 67 9.45 -25.51 14.62
C HIS A 67 9.95 -24.85 15.88
N GLY A 68 10.08 -23.53 15.81
CA GLY A 68 10.30 -22.67 16.96
C GLY A 68 8.99 -22.18 17.57
N PHE A 69 9.10 -21.60 18.76
CA PHE A 69 8.09 -20.81 19.42
C PHE A 69 8.78 -19.64 20.09
N TYR A 70 8.44 -18.44 19.65
CA TYR A 70 8.87 -17.18 20.26
C TYR A 70 7.64 -16.37 20.61
N LEU A 71 7.46 -16.06 21.89
CA LEU A 71 6.34 -15.27 22.40
C LEU A 71 6.76 -13.81 22.57
N ASP A 72 6.33 -12.95 21.65
CA ASP A 72 6.67 -11.53 21.66
C ASP A 72 6.16 -10.88 22.96
N GLY A 73 7.00 -10.08 23.59
CA GLY A 73 6.71 -9.40 24.86
C GLY A 73 7.11 -10.22 26.08
N TYR A 74 7.00 -11.56 26.06
CA TYR A 74 7.51 -12.43 27.15
C TYR A 74 8.96 -12.87 26.92
N GLU A 75 9.49 -12.71 25.72
CA GLU A 75 10.86 -13.07 25.36
C GLU A 75 11.18 -14.55 25.60
N ILE A 76 10.16 -15.40 25.57
CA ILE A 76 10.28 -16.84 25.74
C ILE A 76 10.51 -17.47 24.37
N ASN A 77 11.64 -18.14 24.21
CA ASN A 77 12.05 -18.78 22.97
C ASN A 77 12.46 -20.24 23.21
N PHE A 78 11.85 -21.16 22.47
CA PHE A 78 12.27 -22.56 22.43
C PHE A 78 11.84 -23.20 21.11
N PHE A 79 12.34 -24.39 20.82
CA PHE A 79 12.02 -25.12 19.60
C PHE A 79 11.80 -26.60 19.92
N ALA A 80 11.03 -27.26 19.06
CA ALA A 80 10.77 -28.69 19.10
C ALA A 80 11.17 -29.31 17.76
N ARG A 81 11.81 -30.48 17.80
CA ARG A 81 12.09 -31.30 16.63
C ARG A 81 10.99 -32.35 16.47
N PRO A 82 10.73 -32.86 15.26
CA PRO A 82 9.82 -33.98 15.10
C PRO A 82 10.21 -35.16 16.00
N GLY A 83 9.26 -35.64 16.80
CA GLY A 83 9.48 -36.70 17.79
C GLY A 83 10.01 -36.23 19.17
N GLU A 84 10.41 -34.97 19.32
CA GLU A 84 10.83 -34.38 20.60
C GLU A 84 9.81 -33.34 21.07
N ASN A 85 9.14 -33.61 22.19
CA ASN A 85 8.23 -32.64 22.81
C ASN A 85 9.01 -31.75 23.77
N LYS A 86 8.78 -30.43 23.70
CA LYS A 86 9.32 -29.48 24.68
C LYS A 86 8.22 -28.82 25.46
N GLU A 87 8.42 -28.72 26.77
CA GLU A 87 7.50 -28.07 27.68
C GLU A 87 8.12 -26.81 28.28
N VAL A 88 7.33 -25.75 28.39
CA VAL A 88 7.71 -24.51 29.07
C VAL A 88 6.57 -24.04 29.97
N VAL A 89 6.93 -23.39 31.08
CA VAL A 89 5.96 -22.75 31.97
C VAL A 89 5.96 -21.24 31.72
N ILE A 90 4.80 -20.68 31.43
CA ILE A 90 4.59 -19.25 31.15
C ILE A 90 3.61 -18.71 32.17
N LYS A 91 3.99 -17.66 32.91
CA LYS A 91 3.07 -16.94 33.80
C LYS A 91 2.41 -15.81 33.03
N ALA A 92 1.08 -15.83 32.88
CA ALA A 92 0.32 -14.80 32.16
C ALA A 92 0.12 -13.55 33.03
N ASP A 93 1.17 -12.78 33.26
CA ASP A 93 1.15 -11.62 34.16
C ASP A 93 0.67 -10.31 33.52
N ARG A 94 0.70 -10.23 32.19
CA ARG A 94 0.33 -9.05 31.40
C ARG A 94 -0.91 -9.31 30.57
N THR A 95 -1.90 -8.43 30.70
CA THR A 95 -3.15 -8.45 29.91
C THR A 95 -2.91 -7.90 28.51
N GLY A 96 -3.55 -8.50 27.50
CA GLY A 96 -3.44 -8.03 26.12
C GLY A 96 -3.47 -9.15 25.09
N ARG A 97 -3.01 -8.84 23.88
CA ARG A 97 -2.73 -9.82 22.83
C ARG A 97 -1.24 -9.84 22.58
N PHE A 98 -0.64 -11.02 22.65
CA PHE A 98 0.77 -11.25 22.40
C PHE A 98 0.87 -12.21 21.21
N VAL A 99 1.67 -11.85 20.22
CA VAL A 99 1.90 -12.72 19.06
C VAL A 99 2.95 -13.74 19.45
N PHE A 100 2.72 -15.00 19.10
CA PHE A 100 3.79 -15.98 19.07
C PHE A 100 4.06 -16.41 17.64
N ARG A 101 5.35 -16.61 17.32
CA ARG A 101 5.83 -16.90 15.97
C ARG A 101 6.86 -18.00 15.98
N CYS A 102 7.07 -18.60 14.81
CA CYS A 102 8.13 -19.59 14.67
C CYS A 102 9.49 -18.89 14.72
N SER A 103 10.39 -19.31 15.62
CA SER A 103 11.75 -18.77 15.72
C SER A 103 12.78 -19.50 14.85
N ASN A 104 12.39 -20.65 14.29
CA ASN A 104 13.25 -21.45 13.42
C ASN A 104 12.67 -21.48 12.00
N THR A 105 13.48 -21.18 10.99
CA THR A 105 12.99 -21.13 9.60
C THR A 105 12.48 -22.51 9.17
N CYS A 106 11.17 -22.66 9.11
CA CYS A 106 10.48 -23.93 8.85
C CYS A 106 10.03 -24.11 7.38
N GLY A 107 10.29 -23.12 6.53
CA GLY A 107 9.97 -23.16 5.10
C GLY A 107 9.73 -21.77 4.52
N GLU A 108 9.21 -21.73 3.30
CA GLU A 108 9.01 -20.49 2.53
C GLU A 108 8.03 -19.50 3.20
N PHE A 109 6.93 -20.04 3.75
CA PHE A 109 5.90 -19.26 4.45
C PHE A 109 6.18 -19.12 5.95
N HIS A 110 7.40 -19.38 6.41
CA HIS A 110 7.80 -19.22 7.81
C HIS A 110 7.42 -17.85 8.42
N PRO A 111 7.62 -16.69 7.73
CA PRO A 111 7.24 -15.39 8.28
C PRO A 111 5.74 -15.23 8.59
N TYR A 112 4.90 -16.07 7.97
CA TYR A 112 3.45 -16.06 8.08
C TYR A 112 2.94 -17.10 9.10
N MET A 113 3.84 -17.79 9.80
CA MET A 113 3.50 -18.75 10.85
C MET A 113 3.39 -18.04 12.19
N ILE A 114 2.19 -17.52 12.48
CA ILE A 114 1.87 -16.77 13.68
C ILE A 114 0.65 -17.34 14.42
N GLY A 115 0.62 -17.13 15.74
CA GLY A 115 -0.52 -17.35 16.60
C GLY A 115 -0.64 -16.27 17.67
N LEU A 116 -1.71 -16.31 18.46
CA LEU A 116 -2.05 -15.26 19.42
C LEU A 116 -2.27 -15.84 20.82
N LEU A 117 -1.54 -15.33 21.80
CA LEU A 117 -1.85 -15.47 23.21
C LEU A 117 -2.72 -14.29 23.65
N LYS A 118 -3.99 -14.54 23.95
CA LYS A 118 -4.96 -13.57 24.47
C LYS A 118 -5.04 -13.72 25.99
N VAL A 119 -4.55 -12.72 26.72
CA VAL A 119 -4.63 -12.66 28.18
C VAL A 119 -5.72 -11.67 28.58
N GLU A 120 -6.80 -12.17 29.17
CA GLU A 120 -7.95 -11.38 29.59
C GLU A 120 -7.74 -10.74 30.98
N PRO A 121 -8.32 -9.54 31.23
CA PRO A 121 -9.14 -8.74 30.31
C PRO A 121 -8.31 -7.87 29.35
N ASN A 122 -8.64 -7.86 28.05
CA ASN A 122 -7.98 -7.01 27.06
C ASN A 122 -8.61 -5.60 26.99
N ARG A 123 -8.33 -4.77 28.01
CA ARG A 123 -8.90 -3.42 28.12
C ARG A 123 -8.53 -2.50 26.96
N LEU A 124 -7.31 -2.61 26.44
CA LEU A 124 -6.83 -1.78 25.33
C LEU A 124 -7.65 -1.97 24.05
N TYR A 125 -8.00 -3.22 23.73
CA TYR A 125 -8.84 -3.51 22.56
C TYR A 125 -10.22 -2.85 22.69
N PHE A 126 -10.89 -3.03 23.82
CA PHE A 126 -12.20 -2.44 24.04
C PHE A 126 -12.14 -0.91 24.08
N PHE A 127 -11.12 -0.33 24.71
CA PHE A 127 -10.89 1.12 24.67
C PHE A 127 -10.77 1.64 23.23
N GLY A 128 -9.97 0.97 22.39
CA GLY A 128 -9.82 1.34 20.98
C GLY A 128 -11.13 1.27 20.18
N VAL A 129 -11.94 0.22 20.41
CA VAL A 129 -13.27 0.06 19.79
C VAL A 129 -14.20 1.19 20.23
N TYR A 130 -14.34 1.43 21.53
CA TYR A 130 -15.21 2.49 22.05
C TYR A 130 -14.76 3.87 21.59
N PHE A 131 -13.46 4.15 21.63
CA PHE A 131 -12.89 5.39 21.14
C PHE A 131 -13.20 5.63 19.65
N SER A 132 -13.06 4.60 18.81
CA SER A 132 -13.36 4.70 17.38
C SER A 132 -14.85 4.94 17.11
N ILE A 133 -15.73 4.25 17.85
CA ILE A 133 -17.19 4.46 17.77
C ILE A 133 -17.55 5.89 18.20
N ILE A 134 -16.98 6.37 19.31
CA ILE A 134 -17.22 7.73 19.82
C ILE A 134 -16.74 8.78 18.81
N LEU A 135 -15.56 8.61 18.22
CA LEU A 135 -15.07 9.50 17.16
C LEU A 135 -15.98 9.50 15.93
N GLY A 136 -16.41 8.32 15.47
CA GLY A 136 -17.31 8.19 14.33
C GLY A 136 -18.66 8.86 14.57
N ILE A 137 -19.29 8.59 15.72
CA ILE A 137 -20.56 9.21 16.12
C ILE A 137 -20.38 10.73 16.28
N GLY A 138 -19.28 11.18 16.91
CA GLY A 138 -18.96 12.59 17.07
C GLY A 138 -18.84 13.32 15.73
N ALA A 139 -18.13 12.74 14.77
CA ALA A 139 -18.00 13.29 13.42
C ALA A 139 -19.35 13.39 12.69
N VAL A 140 -20.19 12.34 12.76
CA VAL A 140 -21.53 12.34 12.17
C VAL A 140 -22.42 13.41 12.81
N ILE A 141 -22.44 13.52 14.15
CA ILE A 141 -23.22 14.55 14.86
C ILE A 141 -22.76 15.96 14.47
N LEU A 142 -21.46 16.21 14.41
CA LEU A 142 -20.90 17.50 14.01
C LEU A 142 -21.29 17.86 12.56
N THR A 143 -21.34 16.87 11.68
CA THR A 143 -21.72 17.05 10.27
C THR A 143 -23.22 17.35 10.14
N ILE A 144 -24.08 16.61 10.83
CA ILE A 144 -25.54 16.83 10.81
C ILE A 144 -25.93 18.17 11.45
N ARG A 145 -25.24 18.58 12.52
CA ARG A 145 -25.52 19.86 13.22
C ARG A 145 -25.16 21.09 12.40
N ARG A 146 -24.19 21.01 11.50
CA ARG A 146 -23.80 22.12 10.62
C ARG A 146 -24.58 22.06 9.30
N LYS A 147 -25.89 22.38 9.37
CA LYS A 147 -26.66 22.77 8.18
C LYS A 147 -26.04 24.04 7.58
N ASN A 148 -25.84 24.04 6.27
CA ASN A 148 -25.57 25.23 5.43
C ASN A 148 -24.32 26.07 5.76
N VAL A 149 -23.13 25.61 5.34
CA VAL A 149 -22.04 26.53 4.99
C VAL A 149 -21.38 26.02 3.71
N GLY A 150 -21.34 26.85 2.66
CA GLY A 150 -20.93 26.51 1.29
C GLY A 150 -19.47 26.11 1.05
N SER A 151 -18.76 25.62 2.07
CA SER A 151 -17.41 25.06 1.97
C SER A 151 -17.44 23.68 2.61
N PHE A 152 -17.14 22.65 1.82
CA PHE A 152 -16.92 21.31 2.37
C PHE A 152 -15.75 21.38 3.35
N LYS A 153 -15.93 20.86 4.57
CA LYS A 153 -14.88 20.84 5.62
C LYS A 153 -14.55 19.39 5.98
N LEU A 154 -13.27 19.04 5.96
CA LEU A 154 -12.78 17.76 6.45
C LEU A 154 -12.98 17.68 7.97
N PHE A 155 -13.70 16.65 8.44
CA PHE A 155 -14.16 16.48 9.84
C PHE A 155 -14.95 17.68 10.40
N GLY A 156 -15.49 18.54 9.55
CA GLY A 156 -16.12 19.80 9.97
C GLY A 156 -15.14 20.86 10.51
N LEU A 157 -13.83 20.61 10.55
CA LEU A 157 -12.84 21.51 11.14
C LEU A 157 -11.96 22.20 10.08
N ILE A 158 -11.49 21.45 9.10
CA ILE A 158 -10.48 21.92 8.14
C ILE A 158 -11.15 22.23 6.79
N PRO A 159 -11.03 23.46 6.24
CA PRO A 159 -11.56 23.77 4.92
C PRO A 159 -10.92 22.88 3.84
N LEU A 160 -11.72 22.27 2.95
CA LEU A 160 -11.17 21.45 1.85
C LEU A 160 -10.41 22.27 0.81
N ASP A 161 -10.60 23.59 0.79
CA ASP A 161 -9.89 24.56 -0.04
C ASP A 161 -8.56 25.03 0.58
N TRP A 162 -8.27 24.69 1.83
CA TRP A 162 -7.01 25.07 2.48
C TRP A 162 -5.82 24.49 1.72
N ARG A 163 -4.87 25.35 1.33
CA ARG A 163 -3.62 24.95 0.67
C ARG A 163 -2.46 25.73 1.26
N PHE A 164 -1.38 25.02 1.57
CA PHE A 164 -0.14 25.62 2.01
C PHE A 164 0.96 25.37 0.98
N GLU A 165 1.42 26.43 0.30
CA GLU A 165 2.43 26.33 -0.75
C GLU A 165 3.83 26.10 -0.16
N LEU A 166 4.39 24.90 -0.31
CA LEU A 166 5.77 24.58 0.09
C LEU A 166 6.81 25.26 -0.84
N THR A 167 6.46 25.44 -2.11
CA THR A 167 7.33 26.14 -3.08
C THR A 167 7.41 27.65 -2.86
N LYS A 168 6.74 28.20 -1.84
CA LYS A 168 6.97 29.57 -1.35
C LYS A 168 8.40 29.74 -0.82
N TYR A 169 8.98 28.68 -0.27
CA TYR A 169 10.37 28.69 0.18
C TYR A 169 11.33 28.57 -1.01
N LYS A 170 12.25 29.54 -1.15
CA LYS A 170 13.20 29.62 -2.28
C LYS A 170 14.04 28.36 -2.46
N PHE A 171 14.44 27.72 -1.36
CA PHE A 171 15.19 26.46 -1.39
C PHE A 171 14.39 25.33 -2.07
N VAL A 172 13.15 25.11 -1.65
CA VAL A 172 12.27 24.09 -2.24
C VAL A 172 11.99 24.40 -3.72
N ARG A 173 11.75 25.68 -4.03
CA ARG A 173 11.57 26.14 -5.42
C ARG A 173 12.78 25.84 -6.30
N SER A 174 13.97 26.17 -5.80
CA SER A 174 15.24 25.95 -6.50
C SER A 174 15.49 24.46 -6.73
N LEU A 175 15.25 23.64 -5.70
CA LEU A 175 15.35 22.19 -5.80
C LEU A 175 14.43 21.63 -6.90
N PHE A 176 13.16 22.03 -6.95
CA PHE A 176 12.19 21.50 -7.93
C PHE A 176 12.43 21.98 -9.36
N LYS A 177 13.08 23.15 -9.53
CA LYS A 177 13.54 23.63 -10.84
C LYS A 177 14.85 22.99 -11.28
N SER A 178 15.67 22.49 -10.35
CA SER A 178 16.94 21.86 -10.67
C SER A 178 16.73 20.60 -11.50
N ARG A 179 17.63 20.36 -12.47
CA ARG A 179 17.66 19.11 -13.25
C ARG A 179 18.19 17.92 -12.47
N LEU A 180 19.04 18.20 -11.47
CA LEU A 180 19.53 17.18 -10.55
C LEU A 180 18.39 16.56 -9.73
N PHE A 181 17.27 17.25 -9.60
CA PHE A 181 16.06 16.71 -9.01
C PHE A 181 14.97 16.47 -10.10
N PRO A 182 14.46 15.24 -10.27
CA PRO A 182 14.69 14.03 -9.48
C PRO A 182 15.84 13.13 -9.96
N PHE A 183 16.68 13.55 -10.92
CA PHE A 183 17.70 12.70 -11.55
C PHE A 183 18.65 11.99 -10.56
N VAL A 184 19.22 12.71 -9.59
CA VAL A 184 20.15 12.13 -8.60
C VAL A 184 19.45 11.08 -7.72
N PRO A 185 18.28 11.35 -7.11
CA PRO A 185 17.50 10.32 -6.42
C PRO A 185 17.20 9.08 -7.27
N ILE A 186 16.87 9.26 -8.57
CA ILE A 186 16.62 8.15 -9.48
C ILE A 186 17.89 7.30 -9.67
N LEU A 187 19.06 7.94 -9.82
CA LEU A 187 20.34 7.24 -10.01
C LEU A 187 20.74 6.44 -8.76
N ILE A 188 20.59 7.05 -7.58
CA ILE A 188 20.81 6.36 -6.29
C ILE A 188 19.87 5.15 -6.19
N ASN A 189 18.58 5.35 -6.49
CA ASN A 189 17.60 4.28 -6.45
C ASN A 189 17.90 3.19 -7.48
N LEU A 190 18.39 3.53 -8.67
CA LEU A 190 18.85 2.54 -9.64
C LEU A 190 19.97 1.67 -9.07
N ALA A 191 20.99 2.27 -8.44
CA ALA A 191 22.09 1.53 -7.85
C ALA A 191 21.60 0.58 -6.74
N ILE A 192 20.69 1.05 -5.88
CA ILE A 192 20.06 0.23 -4.85
C ILE A 192 19.27 -0.92 -5.50
N PHE A 193 18.40 -0.65 -6.49
CA PHE A 193 17.63 -1.69 -7.16
C PHE A 193 18.50 -2.75 -7.84
N SER A 194 19.60 -2.35 -8.47
CA SER A 194 20.55 -3.27 -9.08
C SER A 194 21.18 -4.19 -8.03
N ALA A 195 21.58 -3.66 -6.88
CA ALA A 195 22.10 -4.46 -5.77
C ALA A 195 21.05 -5.42 -5.20
N LEU A 196 19.79 -4.97 -5.04
CA LEU A 196 18.69 -5.82 -4.58
C LEU A 196 18.38 -6.94 -5.58
N LEU A 197 18.37 -6.65 -6.89
CA LEU A 197 18.17 -7.65 -7.94
C LEU A 197 19.27 -8.70 -7.92
N LEU A 198 20.53 -8.28 -7.74
CA LEU A 198 21.65 -9.21 -7.61
C LEU A 198 21.53 -10.07 -6.35
N ALA A 199 21.11 -9.48 -5.23
CA ALA A 199 20.84 -10.21 -3.99
C ALA A 199 19.71 -11.25 -4.19
N MET A 200 18.64 -10.90 -4.90
CA MET A 200 17.54 -11.84 -5.20
C MET A 200 17.96 -12.95 -6.15
N PHE A 201 18.78 -12.64 -7.15
CA PHE A 201 19.34 -13.63 -8.08
C PHE A 201 20.25 -14.64 -7.36
N THR A 202 21.18 -14.15 -6.55
CA THR A 202 22.10 -14.98 -5.74
C THR A 202 21.39 -15.76 -4.64
N GLY A 203 20.25 -15.27 -4.14
CA GLY A 203 19.41 -15.95 -3.17
C GLY A 203 18.72 -17.22 -3.67
N GLY A 204 18.59 -17.41 -4.99
CA GLY A 204 18.05 -18.62 -5.60
C GLY A 204 16.70 -19.07 -4.99
N PHE A 205 16.69 -20.31 -4.48
CA PHE A 205 15.53 -20.98 -3.88
C PHE A 205 15.52 -20.95 -2.34
N SER A 206 16.36 -20.13 -1.72
CA SER A 206 16.34 -19.96 -0.26
C SER A 206 15.02 -19.34 0.21
N ALA A 207 14.68 -19.55 1.49
CA ALA A 207 13.54 -18.89 2.10
C ALA A 207 13.76 -17.36 2.12
N GLY A 208 12.72 -16.60 1.74
CA GLY A 208 12.81 -15.15 1.56
C GLY A 208 13.31 -14.37 2.78
N ASN A 209 13.16 -14.91 4.00
CA ASN A 209 13.65 -14.28 5.23
C ASN A 209 15.19 -14.26 5.35
N TYR A 210 15.91 -15.10 4.60
CA TYR A 210 17.38 -15.02 4.52
C TYR A 210 17.87 -14.06 3.43
N ASN A 211 16.97 -13.58 2.56
CA ASN A 211 17.34 -12.73 1.44
C ASN A 211 17.03 -11.26 1.72
N VAL A 212 18.08 -10.45 1.79
CA VAL A 212 17.96 -9.00 2.03
C VAL A 212 17.12 -8.30 0.95
N GLY A 213 17.15 -8.80 -0.30
CA GLY A 213 16.36 -8.27 -1.41
C GLY A 213 14.86 -8.42 -1.19
N ILE A 214 14.42 -9.62 -0.77
CA ILE A 214 13.02 -9.87 -0.42
C ILE A 214 12.58 -9.00 0.76
N MET A 215 13.38 -8.95 1.83
CA MET A 215 13.06 -8.13 3.00
C MET A 215 12.92 -6.65 2.66
N ILE A 216 13.88 -6.09 1.90
CA ILE A 216 13.85 -4.66 1.57
C ILE A 216 12.68 -4.35 0.62
N VAL A 217 12.44 -5.16 -0.41
CA VAL A 217 11.37 -4.89 -1.39
C VAL A 217 9.98 -5.10 -0.76
N TRP A 218 9.70 -6.29 -0.24
CA TRP A 218 8.33 -6.65 0.13
C TRP A 218 7.94 -6.29 1.55
N ILE A 219 8.90 -6.07 2.44
CA ILE A 219 8.63 -5.64 3.82
C ILE A 219 8.86 -4.15 3.94
N LEU A 220 10.11 -3.69 3.86
CA LEU A 220 10.44 -2.29 4.14
C LEU A 220 9.85 -1.32 3.12
N TRP A 221 10.14 -1.52 1.84
CA TRP A 221 9.70 -0.62 0.77
C TRP A 221 8.19 -0.62 0.62
N TRP A 222 7.55 -1.80 0.63
CA TRP A 222 6.08 -1.89 0.53
C TRP A 222 5.38 -1.17 1.69
N VAL A 223 5.83 -1.39 2.94
CA VAL A 223 5.26 -0.70 4.11
C VAL A 223 5.48 0.81 4.01
N LEU A 224 6.69 1.24 3.64
CA LEU A 224 7.01 2.66 3.45
C LEU A 224 6.14 3.29 2.35
N LEU A 225 5.92 2.57 1.24
CA LEU A 225 5.07 2.99 0.14
C LEU A 225 3.64 3.24 0.61
N MET A 226 3.07 2.27 1.33
CA MET A 226 1.66 2.27 1.73
C MET A 226 1.35 3.20 2.89
N LEU A 227 2.18 3.20 3.94
CA LEU A 227 1.89 3.95 5.16
C LEU A 227 2.36 5.40 5.08
N PHE A 228 3.38 5.68 4.28
CA PHE A 228 4.02 7.00 4.27
C PHE A 228 4.03 7.65 2.88
N MET A 229 4.71 7.05 1.90
CA MET A 229 4.98 7.75 0.64
C MET A 229 3.71 8.16 -0.10
N VAL A 230 2.73 7.25 -0.22
CA VAL A 230 1.50 7.52 -0.95
C VAL A 230 0.53 8.41 -0.17
N PRO A 231 0.20 8.15 1.11
CA PRO A 231 -0.69 9.01 1.87
C PRO A 231 -0.13 10.41 2.15
N VAL A 232 1.20 10.57 2.23
CA VAL A 232 1.81 11.88 2.51
C VAL A 232 2.17 12.61 1.23
N VAL A 233 2.97 11.99 0.35
CA VAL A 233 3.58 12.66 -0.81
C VAL A 233 2.98 12.19 -2.15
N GLY A 234 1.94 11.35 -2.12
CA GLY A 234 1.27 10.87 -3.33
C GLY A 234 2.15 9.96 -4.16
N ARG A 235 2.49 10.36 -5.39
CA ARG A 235 3.19 9.50 -6.35
C ARG A 235 4.70 9.71 -6.34
N PHE A 236 5.29 10.00 -5.18
CA PHE A 236 6.73 10.26 -5.03
C PHE A 236 7.58 9.10 -5.54
N TRP A 237 7.16 7.86 -5.31
CA TRP A 237 7.85 6.70 -5.88
C TRP A 237 7.94 6.75 -7.40
N CYS A 238 6.86 7.14 -8.09
CA CYS A 238 6.84 7.27 -9.54
C CYS A 238 7.81 8.35 -10.06
N MET A 239 8.13 9.33 -9.22
CA MET A 239 9.14 10.35 -9.50
C MET A 239 10.56 9.78 -9.40
N VAL A 240 10.85 8.98 -8.38
CA VAL A 240 12.20 8.41 -8.11
C VAL A 240 12.40 6.99 -8.65
N CYS A 241 11.39 6.44 -9.32
CA CYS A 241 11.44 5.10 -9.90
C CYS A 241 12.55 5.03 -10.97
N PRO A 242 13.40 3.99 -10.96
CA PRO A 242 14.49 3.86 -11.92
C PRO A 242 14.03 3.42 -13.30
N PHE A 243 12.88 2.74 -13.41
CA PHE A 243 12.42 2.13 -14.67
C PHE A 243 12.17 3.14 -15.79
N PRO A 244 11.51 4.30 -15.56
CA PRO A 244 11.30 5.29 -16.59
C PRO A 244 12.59 5.94 -17.07
N MET A 245 13.68 5.91 -16.28
CA MET A 245 14.94 6.55 -16.65
C MET A 245 15.55 5.93 -17.90
N ILE A 246 15.55 4.60 -17.97
CA ILE A 246 16.07 3.85 -19.11
C ILE A 246 15.24 4.17 -20.36
N GLY A 247 13.92 4.19 -20.22
CA GLY A 247 13.03 4.54 -21.33
C GLY A 247 13.14 5.99 -21.77
N ASP A 248 13.26 6.93 -20.83
CA ASP A 248 13.47 8.35 -21.11
C ASP A 248 14.82 8.56 -21.83
N TRP A 249 15.88 7.82 -21.45
CA TRP A 249 17.16 7.86 -22.15
C TRP A 249 17.07 7.34 -23.58
N ILE A 250 16.43 6.18 -23.79
CA ILE A 250 16.21 5.58 -25.12
C ILE A 250 15.44 6.56 -26.03
N GLN A 251 14.35 7.14 -25.53
CA GLN A 251 13.50 8.02 -26.32
C GLN A 251 14.16 9.39 -26.58
N ARG A 252 14.82 9.98 -25.58
CA ARG A 252 15.32 11.36 -25.65
C ARG A 252 16.78 11.48 -26.11
N GLY A 253 17.55 10.40 -25.98
CA GLY A 253 18.98 10.34 -26.28
C GLY A 253 19.89 11.11 -25.31
N LYS A 254 19.33 11.95 -24.42
CA LYS A 254 20.04 12.70 -23.38
C LYS A 254 19.27 12.57 -22.07
N LEU A 255 20.00 12.38 -20.96
CA LEU A 255 19.41 12.21 -19.62
C LEU A 255 19.19 13.53 -18.89
N LEU A 256 20.22 14.40 -18.85
CA LEU A 256 20.19 15.65 -18.08
C LEU A 256 19.75 16.87 -18.91
N VAL A 257 20.28 16.97 -20.13
CA VAL A 257 20.05 18.10 -21.03
C VAL A 257 18.80 17.85 -21.88
N VAL A 258 18.08 18.92 -22.23
CA VAL A 258 16.98 18.85 -23.19
C VAL A 258 17.56 18.55 -24.57
N GLY A 259 17.37 17.30 -25.01
CA GLY A 259 17.56 16.89 -26.39
C GLY A 259 16.37 17.28 -27.27
N SER A 260 16.15 16.53 -28.34
CA SER A 260 14.98 16.73 -29.20
C SER A 260 13.68 16.42 -28.45
N GLN A 261 12.63 17.19 -28.70
CA GLN A 261 11.27 16.88 -28.25
C GLN A 261 10.68 15.66 -29.00
N LYS A 262 11.31 15.25 -30.11
CA LYS A 262 10.94 14.06 -30.88
C LYS A 262 11.61 12.82 -30.30
N SER A 263 10.80 11.80 -30.00
CA SER A 263 11.28 10.50 -29.53
C SER A 263 12.05 9.76 -30.63
N ARG A 264 13.16 9.10 -30.27
CA ARG A 264 13.94 8.21 -31.14
C ARG A 264 13.28 6.84 -31.37
N GLY A 265 12.31 6.45 -30.55
CA GLY A 265 11.55 5.21 -30.71
C GLY A 265 10.49 5.30 -31.82
N LEU A 266 9.69 4.23 -31.97
CA LEU A 266 8.57 4.17 -32.92
C LEU A 266 7.49 5.22 -32.63
N ASN A 267 7.46 5.75 -31.41
CA ASN A 267 6.60 6.86 -30.98
C ASN A 267 5.11 6.61 -31.26
N LYS A 268 4.66 5.34 -31.20
CA LYS A 268 3.26 4.98 -31.39
C LYS A 268 2.42 5.50 -30.23
N ARG A 269 1.20 5.93 -30.54
CA ARG A 269 0.22 6.35 -29.53
C ARG A 269 -0.45 5.10 -28.94
N TRP A 270 -0.74 5.12 -27.64
CA TRP A 270 -1.51 4.07 -27.00
C TRP A 270 -2.95 4.05 -27.58
N PRO A 271 -3.56 2.86 -27.79
CA PRO A 271 -4.91 2.76 -28.34
C PRO A 271 -5.94 3.49 -27.48
N LYS A 272 -6.79 4.32 -28.11
CA LYS A 272 -7.80 5.14 -27.40
C LYS A 272 -8.76 4.33 -26.52
N LYS A 273 -9.15 3.12 -26.96
CA LYS A 273 -10.05 2.23 -26.21
C LYS A 273 -9.48 1.80 -24.85
N TRP A 274 -8.15 1.78 -24.72
CA TRP A 274 -7.42 1.32 -23.53
C TRP A 274 -6.76 2.47 -22.75
N ASN A 275 -7.14 3.73 -23.01
CA ASN A 275 -6.61 4.91 -22.28
C ASN A 275 -7.12 5.05 -20.83
N ASN A 276 -7.86 4.04 -20.35
CA ASN A 276 -8.43 3.97 -19.00
C ASN A 276 -7.55 3.09 -18.08
N LEU A 277 -7.99 2.87 -16.85
CA LEU A 277 -7.30 2.10 -15.81
C LEU A 277 -7.52 0.59 -15.96
N TRP A 278 -8.44 0.12 -16.80
CA TRP A 278 -8.71 -1.31 -17.01
C TRP A 278 -7.47 -2.17 -17.28
N PRO A 279 -6.54 -1.81 -18.19
CA PRO A 279 -5.34 -2.62 -18.39
C PRO A 279 -4.48 -2.73 -17.12
N LEU A 280 -4.45 -1.67 -16.29
CA LEU A 280 -3.78 -1.70 -14.99
C LEU A 280 -4.55 -2.49 -13.92
N VAL A 281 -5.87 -2.60 -14.03
CA VAL A 281 -6.69 -3.45 -13.15
C VAL A 281 -6.40 -4.91 -13.46
N ILE A 282 -6.51 -5.30 -14.73
CA ILE A 282 -6.28 -6.68 -15.20
C ILE A 282 -4.87 -7.12 -14.86
N LEU A 283 -3.86 -6.29 -15.15
CA LEU A 283 -2.48 -6.65 -14.87
C LEU A 283 -2.20 -6.74 -13.36
N PHE A 284 -2.74 -5.82 -12.56
CA PHE A 284 -2.59 -5.89 -11.10
C PHE A 284 -3.21 -7.16 -10.53
N PHE A 285 -4.37 -7.55 -11.04
CA PHE A 285 -5.03 -8.80 -10.68
C PHE A 285 -4.20 -10.03 -11.06
N MET A 286 -3.68 -10.09 -12.28
CA MET A 286 -2.78 -11.19 -12.65
C MET A 286 -1.59 -11.27 -11.71
N THR A 287 -1.03 -10.13 -11.27
CA THR A 287 0.09 -10.13 -10.31
C THR A 287 -0.31 -10.59 -8.90
N THR A 288 -1.57 -10.43 -8.48
CA THR A 288 -2.00 -10.83 -7.12
C THR A 288 -2.11 -12.35 -7.00
N TRP A 289 -2.48 -13.06 -8.07
CA TRP A 289 -2.46 -14.53 -8.13
C TRP A 289 -1.08 -15.11 -7.81
N PHE A 290 -0.02 -14.46 -8.27
CA PHE A 290 1.35 -14.94 -8.07
C PHE A 290 2.07 -14.30 -6.86
N SER A 291 1.38 -13.47 -6.07
CA SER A 291 1.97 -12.75 -4.92
C SER A 291 2.62 -13.69 -3.90
N GLY A 292 2.05 -14.87 -3.68
CA GLY A 292 2.60 -15.90 -2.81
C GLY A 292 3.96 -16.43 -3.23
N PHE A 293 4.29 -16.43 -4.53
CA PHE A 293 5.61 -16.85 -5.02
C PHE A 293 6.63 -15.73 -4.86
N PHE A 294 6.27 -14.52 -5.30
CA PHE A 294 7.21 -13.41 -5.35
C PHE A 294 7.64 -12.97 -3.94
N THR A 295 6.73 -12.99 -2.96
CA THR A 295 7.04 -12.53 -1.60
C THR A 295 7.91 -13.50 -0.79
N VAL A 296 7.98 -14.79 -1.18
CA VAL A 296 8.71 -15.81 -0.40
C VAL A 296 9.90 -16.43 -1.13
N ARG A 297 9.96 -16.35 -2.47
CA ARG A 297 11.05 -16.89 -3.30
C ARG A 297 11.88 -15.77 -3.95
N PRO A 298 13.18 -15.64 -3.63
CA PRO A 298 14.07 -14.65 -4.22
C PRO A 298 14.10 -14.70 -5.76
N LEU A 299 14.28 -15.88 -6.34
CA LEU A 299 14.34 -16.03 -7.80
C LEU A 299 13.04 -15.60 -8.49
N ALA A 300 11.88 -15.91 -7.92
CA ALA A 300 10.59 -15.50 -8.48
C ALA A 300 10.45 -13.97 -8.48
N SER A 301 10.89 -13.30 -7.41
CA SER A 301 10.95 -11.83 -7.36
C SER A 301 11.91 -11.23 -8.38
N PHE A 302 13.09 -11.84 -8.57
CA PHE A 302 14.04 -11.42 -9.59
C PHE A 302 13.40 -11.48 -10.99
N ILE A 303 12.73 -12.58 -11.32
CA ILE A 303 12.03 -12.75 -12.61
C ILE A 303 10.92 -11.70 -12.77
N LEU A 304 10.10 -11.46 -11.74
CA LEU A 304 9.04 -10.46 -11.79
C LEU A 304 9.60 -9.05 -12.05
N LEU A 305 10.55 -8.60 -11.22
CA LEU A 305 11.08 -7.24 -11.30
C LEU A 305 11.93 -7.04 -12.55
N GLY A 306 12.73 -8.04 -12.94
CA GLY A 306 13.44 -8.06 -14.21
C GLY A 306 12.50 -8.00 -15.41
N GLY A 307 11.38 -8.76 -15.36
CA GLY A 307 10.33 -8.71 -16.38
C GLY A 307 9.64 -7.35 -16.47
N ILE A 308 9.38 -6.69 -15.34
CA ILE A 308 8.84 -5.33 -15.29
C ILE A 308 9.83 -4.32 -15.93
N ILE A 309 11.13 -4.45 -15.65
CA ILE A 309 12.17 -3.60 -16.24
C ILE A 309 12.24 -3.81 -17.75
N LEU A 310 12.29 -5.07 -18.19
CA LEU A 310 12.29 -5.42 -19.61
C LEU A 310 11.03 -4.89 -20.31
N GLY A 311 9.86 -5.05 -19.69
CA GLY A 311 8.59 -4.51 -20.17
C GLY A 311 8.64 -2.98 -20.30
N ALA A 312 9.21 -2.27 -19.33
CA ALA A 312 9.38 -0.82 -19.41
C ALA A 312 10.28 -0.39 -20.59
N ILE A 313 11.38 -1.11 -20.82
CA ILE A 313 12.29 -0.88 -21.94
C ILE A 313 11.55 -1.11 -23.27
N LEU A 314 10.88 -2.25 -23.43
CA LEU A 314 10.13 -2.57 -24.65
C LEU A 314 9.06 -1.51 -24.92
N PHE A 315 8.25 -1.16 -23.91
CA PHE A 315 7.24 -0.11 -24.07
C PHE A 315 7.84 1.23 -24.48
N SER A 316 9.03 1.58 -23.98
CA SER A 316 9.68 2.83 -24.35
C SER A 316 10.17 2.85 -25.82
N LEU A 317 10.47 1.69 -26.39
CA LEU A 317 10.83 1.55 -27.81
C LEU A 317 9.61 1.69 -28.73
N PHE A 318 8.46 1.11 -28.34
CA PHE A 318 7.24 1.08 -29.15
C PHE A 318 6.35 2.32 -28.97
N PHE A 319 6.08 2.71 -27.72
CA PHE A 319 5.09 3.73 -27.37
C PHE A 319 5.76 5.03 -26.93
N GLN A 320 5.05 6.14 -27.13
CA GLN A 320 5.53 7.46 -26.74
C GLN A 320 5.53 7.69 -25.22
N LYS A 321 6.47 8.52 -24.75
CA LYS A 321 6.52 9.03 -23.36
C LYS A 321 6.45 7.90 -22.31
N ARG A 322 5.94 8.18 -21.11
CA ARG A 322 5.81 7.19 -20.02
C ARG A 322 4.52 6.36 -20.12
N SER A 323 4.24 5.81 -21.31
CA SER A 323 3.06 4.96 -21.55
C SER A 323 3.07 3.69 -20.69
N PHE A 324 4.24 3.09 -20.46
CA PHE A 324 4.39 1.96 -19.53
C PHE A 324 3.85 2.30 -18.14
N CYS A 325 4.28 3.43 -17.59
CA CYS A 325 3.86 3.87 -16.25
C CYS A 325 2.36 4.15 -16.17
N LEU A 326 1.74 4.61 -17.26
CA LEU A 326 0.33 4.95 -17.28
C LEU A 326 -0.61 3.76 -17.51
N TYR A 327 -0.18 2.75 -18.27
CA TYR A 327 -1.08 1.70 -18.75
C TYR A 327 -0.62 0.28 -18.47
N ALA A 328 0.63 0.05 -18.07
CA ALA A 328 1.19 -1.30 -17.90
C ALA A 328 2.01 -1.51 -16.61
N CYS A 329 2.19 -0.52 -15.75
CA CYS A 329 2.87 -0.69 -14.46
C CYS A 329 1.85 -0.98 -13.34
N PRO A 330 1.78 -2.22 -12.80
CA PRO A 330 0.76 -2.60 -11.81
C PRO A 330 0.75 -1.68 -10.58
N VAL A 331 1.96 -1.36 -10.08
CA VAL A 331 2.18 -0.50 -8.92
C VAL A 331 1.68 0.91 -9.19
N SER A 332 1.92 1.45 -10.39
CA SER A 332 1.52 2.81 -10.76
C SER A 332 0.01 3.02 -10.69
N GLY A 333 -0.78 2.03 -11.15
CA GLY A 333 -2.24 2.10 -11.11
C GLY A 333 -2.80 2.06 -9.70
N PHE A 334 -2.18 1.26 -8.81
CA PHE A 334 -2.48 1.27 -7.38
C PHE A 334 -2.19 2.67 -6.80
N GLN A 335 -0.97 3.16 -7.00
CA GLN A 335 -0.53 4.44 -6.42
C GLN A 335 -1.35 5.64 -6.91
N GLY A 336 -1.83 5.59 -8.16
CA GLY A 336 -2.72 6.60 -8.71
C GLY A 336 -3.98 6.78 -7.86
N LEU A 337 -4.67 5.70 -7.52
CA LEU A 337 -5.91 5.78 -6.73
C LEU A 337 -5.67 6.32 -5.32
N TYR A 338 -4.67 5.77 -4.61
CA TYR A 338 -4.36 6.21 -3.26
C TYR A 338 -3.75 7.62 -3.21
N ALA A 339 -3.17 8.11 -4.30
CA ALA A 339 -2.69 9.49 -4.35
C ALA A 339 -3.83 10.51 -4.22
N ASN A 340 -5.10 10.13 -4.42
CA ASN A 340 -6.23 11.03 -4.12
C ASN A 340 -6.36 11.31 -2.60
N PHE A 341 -5.88 10.41 -1.74
CA PHE A 341 -5.77 10.63 -0.29
C PHE A 341 -4.54 11.45 0.13
N SER A 342 -3.61 11.73 -0.80
CA SER A 342 -2.33 12.34 -0.43
C SER A 342 -2.45 13.76 0.13
N LEU A 343 -1.58 14.07 1.10
CA LEU A 343 -1.44 15.40 1.71
C LEU A 343 -0.72 16.40 0.80
N CYS A 344 -0.06 15.96 -0.26
CA CYS A 344 0.69 16.83 -1.16
C CYS A 344 0.14 16.79 -2.60
N GLU A 345 0.16 17.92 -3.29
CA GLU A 345 -0.25 18.02 -4.69
C GLU A 345 0.59 19.03 -5.48
N VAL A 346 0.60 18.88 -6.80
CA VAL A 346 1.07 19.93 -7.72
C VAL A 346 -0.14 20.58 -8.37
N ARG A 347 -0.27 21.90 -8.28
CA ARG A 347 -1.35 22.66 -8.93
C ARG A 347 -0.83 23.99 -9.48
N VAL A 348 -1.65 24.67 -10.28
CA VAL A 348 -1.38 26.03 -10.74
C VAL A 348 -1.65 27.02 -9.59
N LYS A 349 -0.85 28.09 -9.48
CA LYS A 349 -1.11 29.18 -8.52
C LYS A 349 -2.28 30.05 -8.97
N ASP A 350 -2.16 30.63 -10.17
CA ASP A 350 -3.19 31.46 -10.77
C ASP A 350 -3.68 30.87 -12.11
N PRO A 351 -4.90 30.32 -12.16
CA PRO A 351 -5.49 29.81 -13.40
C PRO A 351 -5.61 30.85 -14.52
N ASN A 352 -5.71 32.15 -14.21
CA ASN A 352 -5.92 33.19 -15.22
C ASN A 352 -4.67 33.43 -16.09
N ILE A 353 -3.48 33.39 -15.49
CA ILE A 353 -2.20 33.40 -16.24
C ILE A 353 -2.16 32.22 -17.21
N CYS A 354 -2.60 31.05 -16.74
CA CYS A 354 -2.66 29.85 -17.56
C CYS A 354 -3.71 29.95 -18.67
N LYS A 355 -4.83 30.68 -18.51
CA LYS A 355 -5.80 30.89 -19.59
C LYS A 355 -5.20 31.73 -20.72
N ASN A 356 -4.56 32.84 -20.38
CA ASN A 356 -4.02 33.82 -21.34
C ASN A 356 -2.75 33.33 -22.06
N ASN A 357 -1.98 32.44 -21.44
CA ASN A 357 -0.77 31.89 -22.05
C ASN A 357 -1.09 30.86 -23.14
N THR A 358 -0.92 31.19 -24.42
CA THR A 358 -1.21 30.31 -25.56
C THR A 358 -0.22 29.13 -25.72
N PRO A 359 1.12 29.28 -25.55
CA PRO A 359 1.99 28.12 -25.50
C PRO A 359 1.87 27.42 -24.14
N LYS A 360 1.13 26.31 -24.10
CA LYS A 360 1.04 25.44 -22.91
C LYS A 360 2.32 24.60 -22.75
N THR A 361 3.46 25.25 -22.51
CA THR A 361 4.80 24.62 -22.45
C THR A 361 4.89 23.47 -21.43
N CYS A 362 4.11 23.50 -20.35
CA CYS A 362 4.04 22.40 -19.40
C CYS A 362 3.45 21.09 -19.99
N ALA A 363 2.65 21.18 -21.05
CA ALA A 363 2.09 20.04 -21.76
C ALA A 363 2.90 19.68 -23.03
N VAL A 364 3.31 20.68 -23.81
CA VAL A 364 3.98 20.48 -25.11
C VAL A 364 5.51 20.43 -25.02
N GLY A 365 6.10 21.06 -24.00
CA GLY A 365 7.55 21.24 -23.84
C GLY A 365 8.03 22.63 -24.23
N SER A 366 9.30 22.89 -23.98
CA SER A 366 10.03 24.11 -24.34
C SER A 366 11.53 23.79 -24.46
N GLU A 367 12.35 24.75 -24.84
CA GLU A 367 13.81 24.61 -24.80
C GLU A 367 14.32 24.32 -23.37
N LYS A 368 13.60 24.83 -22.36
CA LYS A 368 13.93 24.64 -20.94
C LYS A 368 13.47 23.30 -20.37
N GLY A 369 12.65 22.51 -21.08
CA GLY A 369 12.21 21.20 -20.59
C GLY A 369 11.17 20.46 -21.43
N TYR A 370 10.91 19.22 -21.04
CA TYR A 370 10.03 18.35 -21.82
C TYR A 370 8.58 18.59 -21.45
N GLY A 371 7.68 18.43 -22.43
CA GLY A 371 6.25 18.40 -22.14
C GLY A 371 5.92 17.25 -21.17
N CYS A 372 4.84 17.39 -20.39
CA CYS A 372 4.47 16.41 -19.37
C CYS A 372 4.64 14.95 -19.84
N PRO A 373 5.61 14.19 -19.28
CA PRO A 373 5.87 12.80 -19.66
C PRO A 373 4.71 11.86 -19.32
N TRP A 374 3.87 12.26 -18.37
CA TRP A 374 2.69 11.53 -17.92
C TRP A 374 1.43 11.81 -18.74
N MET A 375 1.56 12.54 -19.86
CA MET A 375 0.41 12.88 -20.72
C MET A 375 -0.74 13.49 -19.91
N GLU A 376 -0.39 14.33 -18.95
CA GLU A 376 -1.31 15.10 -18.12
C GLU A 376 -1.27 16.56 -18.59
N LEU A 377 -2.31 17.36 -18.27
CA LEU A 377 -2.31 18.80 -18.54
C LEU A 377 -2.15 19.56 -17.23
N PRO A 378 -0.92 19.92 -16.81
CA PRO A 378 -0.67 20.53 -15.50
C PRO A 378 -1.42 21.84 -15.25
N TYR A 379 -1.85 22.52 -16.32
CA TYR A 379 -2.58 23.78 -16.24
C TYR A 379 -4.08 23.62 -15.93
N ASP A 380 -4.65 22.42 -16.05
CA ASP A 380 -6.08 22.15 -15.82
C ASP A 380 -6.32 20.96 -14.87
N MET A 381 -5.29 20.15 -14.58
CA MET A 381 -5.43 19.00 -13.71
C MET A 381 -5.83 19.40 -12.27
N ASN A 382 -6.78 18.67 -11.71
CA ASN A 382 -7.27 18.86 -10.34
C ASN A 382 -7.19 17.58 -9.49
N ARG A 383 -6.60 16.50 -10.01
CA ARG A 383 -6.42 15.20 -9.32
C ARG A 383 -5.00 14.67 -9.42
N ASN A 384 -4.59 13.88 -8.43
CA ASN A 384 -3.26 13.27 -8.40
C ASN A 384 -3.18 11.91 -9.12
N THR A 385 -4.31 11.29 -9.50
CA THR A 385 -4.35 9.92 -10.06
C THR A 385 -3.39 9.67 -11.21
N TYR A 386 -3.27 10.61 -12.13
CA TYR A 386 -2.46 10.47 -13.34
C TYR A 386 -1.18 11.34 -13.31
N CYS A 387 -1.03 12.20 -12.31
CA CYS A 387 0.18 13.00 -12.12
C CYS A 387 1.27 12.19 -11.41
N GLY A 388 2.29 11.71 -12.12
CA GLY A 388 3.41 10.99 -11.49
C GLY A 388 4.52 11.89 -10.91
N LEU A 389 4.19 13.13 -10.53
CA LEU A 389 5.08 14.05 -9.81
C LEU A 389 6.49 14.22 -10.40
N CYS A 390 6.63 14.19 -11.72
CA CYS A 390 7.94 14.32 -12.38
C CYS A 390 8.55 15.74 -12.35
N LEU A 391 7.76 16.74 -11.92
CA LEU A 391 8.13 18.16 -11.78
C LEU A 391 8.62 18.87 -13.06
N GLU A 392 8.49 18.27 -14.25
CA GLU A 392 8.83 18.95 -15.52
C GLU A 392 8.02 20.24 -15.75
N CYS A 393 6.81 20.35 -15.18
CA CYS A 393 6.00 21.57 -15.22
C CYS A 393 6.68 22.77 -14.51
N PHE A 394 7.48 22.55 -13.46
CA PHE A 394 8.25 23.62 -12.80
C PHE A 394 9.41 24.14 -13.65
N LYS A 395 9.97 23.26 -14.50
CA LYS A 395 11.13 23.56 -15.37
C LYS A 395 10.72 24.25 -16.67
N THR A 396 9.51 23.94 -17.15
CA THR A 396 8.99 24.42 -18.44
C THR A 396 8.10 25.65 -18.35
N CYS A 397 7.55 25.98 -17.17
CA CYS A 397 6.63 27.10 -17.02
C CYS A 397 7.36 28.45 -17.19
N PRO A 398 7.00 29.29 -18.18
CA PRO A 398 7.65 30.59 -18.39
C PRO A 398 7.31 31.60 -17.29
N TYR A 399 6.11 31.52 -16.71
CA TYR A 399 5.60 32.44 -15.69
C TYR A 399 5.77 31.94 -14.25
N ASP A 400 6.50 30.84 -14.05
CA ASP A 400 6.70 30.24 -12.73
C ASP A 400 5.41 29.95 -11.93
N ASN A 401 4.33 29.60 -12.65
CA ASN A 401 2.97 29.54 -12.11
C ASN A 401 2.58 28.17 -11.52
N MET A 402 3.52 27.24 -11.36
CA MET A 402 3.26 25.96 -10.69
C MET A 402 3.49 26.08 -9.18
N ALA A 403 2.77 25.33 -8.37
CA ALA A 403 2.90 25.25 -6.92
C ALA A 403 2.87 23.81 -6.43
N PHE A 404 3.64 23.52 -5.39
CA PHE A 404 3.55 22.26 -4.65
C PHE A 404 2.92 22.57 -3.29
N ASN A 405 1.71 22.06 -3.08
CA ASN A 405 0.87 22.41 -1.95
C ASN A 405 0.75 21.25 -0.98
N VAL A 406 0.75 21.55 0.32
CA VAL A 406 0.16 20.69 1.34
C VAL A 406 -1.33 21.00 1.43
N ARG A 407 -2.14 19.96 1.56
CA ARG A 407 -3.60 20.01 1.54
C ARG A 407 -4.21 19.01 2.53
N PRO A 408 -5.50 19.14 2.86
CA PRO A 408 -6.20 18.13 3.62
C PRO A 408 -6.26 16.80 2.86
N SER A 409 -6.15 15.68 3.58
CA SER A 409 -6.24 14.35 2.98
C SER A 409 -7.60 14.13 2.32
N GLY A 410 -7.60 13.45 1.16
CA GLY A 410 -8.83 13.07 0.45
C GLY A 410 -9.49 14.20 -0.35
N ALA A 411 -8.85 15.37 -0.52
CA ALA A 411 -9.46 16.48 -1.24
C ALA A 411 -9.81 16.18 -2.71
N ASP A 412 -9.10 15.25 -3.36
CA ASP A 412 -9.34 14.87 -4.75
C ASP A 412 -10.63 14.06 -4.98
N PHE A 413 -11.24 13.48 -3.93
CA PHE A 413 -12.52 12.77 -4.09
C PHE A 413 -13.67 13.71 -4.47
N MET A 414 -13.57 14.97 -4.05
CA MET A 414 -14.54 16.02 -4.38
C MET A 414 -14.16 16.79 -5.65
N ALA A 415 -13.11 16.37 -6.37
CA ALA A 415 -12.68 17.03 -7.58
C ALA A 415 -13.72 16.87 -8.71
N GLU A 416 -14.00 17.96 -9.41
CA GLU A 416 -14.86 17.98 -10.60
C GLU A 416 -14.18 17.30 -11.80
N ARG A 417 -14.95 16.93 -12.82
CA ARG A 417 -14.40 16.39 -14.07
C ARG A 417 -13.76 17.52 -14.88
N ARG A 418 -12.57 17.28 -15.43
CA ARG A 418 -11.80 18.28 -16.20
C ARG A 418 -11.58 17.85 -17.65
N ARG A 419 -11.07 18.76 -18.49
CA ARG A 419 -10.82 18.48 -19.92
C ARG A 419 -9.83 17.33 -20.12
N THR A 420 -8.85 17.20 -19.22
CA THR A 420 -7.91 16.08 -19.17
C THR A 420 -8.60 14.73 -19.07
N ASP A 421 -9.67 14.69 -18.26
CA ASP A 421 -10.43 13.48 -17.99
C ASP A 421 -11.24 13.05 -19.22
N GLU A 422 -11.81 14.01 -19.93
CA GLU A 422 -12.54 13.76 -21.18
C GLU A 422 -11.62 13.35 -22.33
N LEU A 423 -10.50 14.07 -22.52
CA LEU A 423 -9.56 13.83 -23.63
C LEU A 423 -8.97 12.42 -23.60
N TYR A 424 -8.71 11.91 -22.39
CA TYR A 424 -8.10 10.60 -22.19
C TYR A 424 -9.08 9.55 -21.64
N ASN A 425 -10.36 9.87 -21.52
CA ASN A 425 -11.36 9.01 -20.89
C ASN A 425 -10.91 8.47 -19.51
N ARG A 426 -10.31 9.35 -18.71
CA ARG A 426 -9.87 9.12 -17.34
C ARG A 426 -11.06 9.46 -16.43
N ARG A 427 -11.32 8.67 -15.39
CA ARG A 427 -12.56 8.70 -14.57
C ARG A 427 -13.75 7.96 -15.19
N GLY A 428 -13.69 6.63 -15.20
CA GLY A 428 -14.80 5.74 -15.47
C GLY A 428 -15.12 4.82 -14.28
N THR A 429 -15.84 3.74 -14.57
CA THR A 429 -16.12 2.66 -13.62
C THR A 429 -14.88 1.86 -13.23
N ASP A 430 -13.80 1.99 -14.00
CA ASP A 430 -12.50 1.37 -13.79
C ASP A 430 -11.82 1.76 -12.48
N GLU A 431 -11.88 3.05 -12.10
CA GLU A 431 -11.33 3.53 -10.84
C GLU A 431 -12.11 2.98 -9.63
N ALA A 432 -13.44 2.99 -9.71
CA ALA A 432 -14.32 2.49 -8.67
C ALA A 432 -14.17 0.97 -8.51
N PHE A 433 -14.20 0.24 -9.63
CA PHE A 433 -14.00 -1.20 -9.66
C PHE A 433 -12.66 -1.59 -9.04
N LYS A 434 -11.59 -0.88 -9.40
CA LYS A 434 -10.28 -1.10 -8.77
C LYS A 434 -10.32 -0.84 -7.27
N ALA A 435 -10.93 0.24 -6.80
CA ALA A 435 -11.04 0.52 -5.37
C ALA A 435 -11.78 -0.60 -4.61
N LEU A 436 -12.86 -1.15 -5.19
CA LEU A 436 -13.62 -2.26 -4.61
C LEU A 436 -12.83 -3.57 -4.62
N THR A 437 -12.20 -3.93 -5.73
CA THR A 437 -11.40 -5.18 -5.80
C THR A 437 -10.22 -5.15 -4.84
N MET A 438 -9.68 -3.97 -4.55
CA MET A 438 -8.65 -3.80 -3.54
C MET A 438 -9.08 -4.13 -2.11
N ILE A 439 -10.36 -3.93 -1.78
CA ILE A 439 -10.93 -4.36 -0.50
C ILE A 439 -11.01 -5.88 -0.46
N GLY A 440 -11.40 -6.52 -1.58
CA GLY A 440 -11.40 -7.97 -1.67
C GLY A 440 -10.01 -8.58 -1.53
N ILE A 441 -9.03 -8.06 -2.28
CA ILE A 441 -7.64 -8.50 -2.20
C ILE A 441 -7.11 -8.39 -0.76
N PHE A 442 -7.50 -7.34 -0.02
CA PHE A 442 -7.16 -7.22 1.40
C PHE A 442 -7.67 -8.40 2.23
N PHE A 443 -8.94 -8.80 2.08
CA PHE A 443 -9.49 -9.94 2.81
C PHE A 443 -8.86 -11.26 2.36
N SER A 444 -8.73 -11.48 1.06
CA SER A 444 -8.10 -12.67 0.49
C SER A 444 -6.66 -12.82 1.00
N PHE A 445 -5.88 -11.74 0.98
CA PHE A 445 -4.50 -11.75 1.49
C PHE A 445 -4.44 -11.91 3.00
N PHE A 446 -5.37 -11.30 3.75
CA PHE A 446 -5.41 -11.47 5.19
C PHE A 446 -5.67 -12.94 5.57
N ILE A 447 -6.61 -13.61 4.92
CA ILE A 447 -6.90 -15.04 5.14
C ILE A 447 -5.71 -15.91 4.70
N ALA A 448 -5.16 -15.63 3.53
CA ALA A 448 -4.04 -16.35 2.94
C ALA A 448 -2.75 -16.30 3.79
N PHE A 449 -2.34 -15.09 4.18
CA PHE A 449 -1.04 -14.85 4.80
C PHE A 449 -1.13 -14.74 6.33
N GLN A 450 -2.17 -14.12 6.88
CA GLN A 450 -2.31 -13.95 8.34
C GLN A 450 -3.24 -15.00 8.97
N GLY A 451 -3.94 -15.78 8.16
CA GLY A 451 -4.80 -16.86 8.65
C GLY A 451 -4.01 -18.05 9.20
N PRO A 452 -4.63 -18.84 10.09
CA PRO A 452 -4.04 -20.04 10.68
C PRO A 452 -4.07 -21.26 9.76
N PHE A 453 -4.51 -21.12 8.52
CA PHE A 453 -4.81 -22.24 7.63
C PHE A 453 -3.56 -22.67 6.85
N GLY A 454 -2.85 -23.70 7.33
CA GLY A 454 -1.69 -24.27 6.63
C GLY A 454 -2.03 -24.79 5.23
N THR A 455 -3.23 -25.34 5.04
CA THR A 455 -3.75 -25.84 3.76
C THR A 455 -3.86 -24.73 2.70
N ILE A 456 -4.38 -23.55 3.07
CA ILE A 456 -4.47 -22.40 2.16
C ILE A 456 -3.07 -21.94 1.75
N LYS A 457 -2.12 -21.92 2.69
CA LYS A 457 -0.72 -21.55 2.39
C LYS A 457 -0.07 -22.54 1.41
N ASP A 458 -0.36 -23.83 1.53
CA ASP A 458 0.12 -24.83 0.56
C ASP A 458 -0.51 -24.70 -0.82
N ASN A 459 -1.81 -24.36 -0.88
CA ASN A 459 -2.50 -24.05 -2.13
C ASN A 459 -1.83 -22.88 -2.85
N ILE A 460 -1.51 -21.80 -2.12
CA ILE A 460 -0.84 -20.60 -2.66
C ILE A 460 0.56 -20.90 -3.17
N ARG A 461 1.27 -21.82 -2.53
CA ARG A 461 2.60 -22.27 -2.95
C ARG A 461 2.58 -23.16 -4.19
N ALA A 462 1.39 -23.51 -4.69
CA ALA A 462 1.17 -24.48 -5.74
C ALA A 462 1.90 -25.80 -5.51
N VAL A 463 1.79 -26.35 -4.29
CA VAL A 463 2.27 -27.72 -4.01
C VAL A 463 1.57 -28.73 -4.92
N THR A 464 0.28 -28.50 -5.19
CA THR A 464 -0.50 -29.25 -6.18
C THR A 464 -1.16 -28.28 -7.18
N PRO A 465 -1.28 -28.65 -8.47
CA PRO A 465 -1.99 -27.83 -9.44
C PRO A 465 -3.46 -27.58 -9.07
N GLY A 466 -4.12 -28.60 -8.51
CA GLY A 466 -5.52 -28.51 -8.06
C GLY A 466 -5.70 -27.50 -6.92
N GLY A 467 -4.86 -27.57 -5.89
CA GLY A 467 -4.90 -26.62 -4.78
C GLY A 467 -4.65 -25.17 -5.22
N TYR A 468 -3.70 -24.96 -6.13
CA TYR A 468 -3.45 -23.63 -6.68
C TYR A 468 -4.63 -23.08 -7.49
N LEU A 469 -5.28 -23.93 -8.28
CA LEU A 469 -6.48 -23.56 -9.02
C LEU A 469 -7.62 -23.17 -8.07
N THR A 470 -7.82 -23.92 -6.99
CA THR A 470 -8.79 -23.57 -5.94
C THR A 470 -8.49 -22.19 -5.35
N TYR A 471 -7.23 -21.91 -5.02
CA TYR A 471 -6.85 -20.57 -4.53
C TYR A 471 -7.16 -19.46 -5.54
N ILE A 472 -6.82 -19.65 -6.82
CA ILE A 472 -7.14 -18.67 -7.87
C ILE A 472 -8.65 -18.45 -7.97
N LEU A 473 -9.45 -19.52 -7.95
CA LEU A 473 -10.91 -19.43 -8.06
C LEU A 473 -11.52 -18.73 -6.84
N GLU A 474 -11.08 -19.07 -5.63
CA GLU A 474 -11.54 -18.44 -4.39
C GLU A 474 -11.18 -16.96 -4.35
N ALA A 475 -9.91 -16.62 -4.60
CA ALA A 475 -9.44 -15.23 -4.65
C ALA A 475 -10.20 -14.44 -5.72
N THR A 476 -10.39 -15.00 -6.91
CA THR A 476 -11.16 -14.35 -7.99
C THR A 476 -12.62 -14.11 -7.58
N THR A 477 -13.24 -15.09 -6.93
CA THR A 477 -14.64 -14.99 -6.49
C THR A 477 -14.82 -13.91 -5.43
N VAL A 478 -13.97 -13.91 -4.39
CA VAL A 478 -14.00 -12.91 -3.33
C VAL A 478 -13.68 -11.53 -3.86
N ASP A 479 -12.59 -11.41 -4.64
CA ASP A 479 -12.07 -10.12 -5.06
C ASP A 479 -12.94 -9.46 -6.14
N PHE A 480 -13.65 -10.23 -6.97
CA PHE A 480 -14.33 -9.71 -8.17
C PHE A 480 -15.84 -9.94 -8.23
N LEU A 481 -16.36 -10.97 -7.58
CA LEU A 481 -17.80 -11.32 -7.67
C LEU A 481 -18.58 -10.97 -6.41
N LEU A 482 -17.96 -11.07 -5.23
CA LEU A 482 -18.68 -10.86 -3.96
C LEU A 482 -18.62 -9.43 -3.44
N ILE A 483 -17.49 -8.72 -3.66
CA ILE A 483 -17.27 -7.38 -3.10
C ILE A 483 -17.58 -6.25 -4.09
N PRO A 484 -17.23 -6.36 -5.38
CA PRO A 484 -17.52 -5.30 -6.35
C PRO A 484 -18.94 -5.31 -6.94
N VAL A 485 -19.68 -6.42 -6.82
CA VAL A 485 -21.08 -6.57 -7.23
C VAL A 485 -21.98 -6.11 -6.10
#